data_AF-A0AAW3H5F3-F1
#
_entry.id   AF-A0AAW3H5F3-F1
#
_cell.length_a   1.000
_cell.length_b   1.000
_cell.length_c   1.000
_cell.angle_alpha   90.00
_cell.angle_beta   90.00
_cell.angle_gamma   90.00
#
_symmetry.space_group_name_H-M   'P 1'
#
loop_
_entity.id
_entity.type
_entity.pdbx_description
1 polymer ?
#
loop_
_entity_poly.entity_id
_entity_poly.type
_entity_poly.pdbx_seq_one_letter_code
_entity_poly.pdbx_strand_id
1 'polypeptide(L)' 'MEIWDAYNEDREKIGRYLVRGERIPSGLYHLCVNVLVRHEDGEVLFMKRSSQKELLSQLL' A
#
# COMPACT_ATOMS: atom_id res chain seq x y z
N MET A 1 9.32 9.95 7.20
CA MET A 1 9.40 9.91 5.73
C MET A 1 9.61 8.46 5.32
N GLU A 2 8.66 7.86 4.61
CA GLU A 2 8.80 6.48 4.11
C GLU A 2 9.32 6.52 2.66
N ILE A 3 10.21 5.58 2.33
CA ILE A 3 10.84 5.45 1.01
C ILE A 3 10.40 4.11 0.41
N TRP A 4 10.00 4.12 -0.86
CA TRP A 4 9.55 2.94 -1.58
C TRP A 4 10.42 2.67 -2.79
N ASP A 5 10.59 1.40 -3.14
CA ASP A 5 11.14 1.01 -4.43
C ASP A 5 10.16 1.40 -5.55
N ALA A 6 10.69 1.95 -6.65
CA ALA A 6 9.93 2.16 -7.87
C ALA A 6 9.90 0.87 -8.72
N TYR A 7 8.76 0.62 -9.34
CA TYR A 7 8.50 -0.48 -10.26
C TYR A 7 7.90 0.03 -11.57
N ASN A 8 8.17 -0.67 -12.67
CA ASN A 8 7.43 -0.49 -13.93
C ASN A 8 6.11 -1.27 -13.90
N GLU A 9 5.35 -1.22 -15.00
CA GLU A 9 4.07 -1.92 -15.14
C GLU A 9 4.21 -3.46 -15.09
N ASP A 10 5.35 -3.98 -15.53
CA ASP A 10 5.70 -5.40 -15.49
C ASP A 10 6.16 -5.87 -14.09
N ARG A 11 6.11 -4.98 -13.08
CA ARG A 11 6.53 -5.22 -11.69
C ARG A 11 8.03 -5.48 -11.55
N GLU A 12 8.83 -5.00 -12.47
CA GLU A 12 10.29 -5.03 -12.39
C GLU A 12 10.78 -3.80 -11.62
N LYS A 13 11.73 -4.01 -10.70
CA LYS A 13 12.32 -2.94 -9.90
C LYS A 13 13.25 -2.08 -10.74
N ILE A 14 13.04 -0.77 -10.77
CA ILE A 14 13.72 0.16 -11.70
C ILE A 14 14.95 0.86 -11.09
N GLY A 15 15.42 0.41 -9.91
CA GLY A 15 16.60 0.97 -9.24
C GLY A 15 16.46 2.43 -8.77
N ARG A 16 15.22 2.92 -8.66
CA ARG A 16 14.88 4.27 -8.19
C ARG A 16 14.00 4.20 -6.95
N TYR A 17 13.96 5.29 -6.20
CA TYR A 17 13.13 5.42 -5.00
C TYR A 17 11.99 6.42 -5.21
N LEU A 18 10.87 6.18 -4.53
CA LEU A 18 9.72 7.06 -4.39
C LEU A 18 9.57 7.46 -2.91
N VAL A 19 9.00 8.64 -2.64
CA VAL A 19 8.74 9.09 -1.27
C VAL A 19 7.22 9.04 -1.00
N ARG A 20 6.83 8.40 0.10
CA ARG A 20 5.42 8.32 0.49
C ARG A 20 4.84 9.71 0.72
N GLY A 21 3.67 9.96 0.14
CA GLY A 21 2.95 11.24 0.24
C GLY A 21 3.29 12.21 -0.87
N GLU A 22 4.33 11.95 -1.66
CA GLU A 22 4.63 12.70 -2.87
C GLU A 22 3.89 12.12 -4.09
N ARG A 23 3.76 12.94 -5.14
CA ARG A 23 3.16 12.49 -6.39
C ARG A 23 4.05 11.44 -7.05
N ILE A 24 3.51 10.25 -7.30
CA ILE A 24 4.20 9.22 -8.06
C ILE A 24 4.27 9.66 -9.54
N PRO A 25 5.46 9.70 -10.17
CA PRO A 25 5.60 10.01 -11.59
C PRO A 25 4.86 9.01 -12.49
N SER A 26 4.44 9.46 -13.68
CA SER A 26 3.76 8.59 -14.64
C SER A 26 4.65 7.40 -15.06
N GLY A 27 4.04 6.22 -15.19
CA GLY A 27 4.74 4.98 -15.53
C GLY A 27 5.55 4.35 -14.39
N LEU A 28 5.54 4.95 -13.19
CA LEU A 28 6.14 4.38 -11.99
C LEU A 28 5.05 3.91 -11.03
N TYR A 29 5.37 2.85 -10.31
CA TYR A 29 4.49 2.22 -9.32
C TYR A 29 5.28 1.91 -8.05
N HIS A 30 4.59 1.79 -6.93
CA HIS A 30 5.12 1.11 -5.74
C HIS A 30 4.23 -0.10 -5.45
N LEU A 31 4.80 -1.14 -4.86
CA LEU A 31 4.01 -2.31 -4.46
C LEU A 31 3.23 -2.03 -3.17
N CYS A 32 2.00 -2.53 -3.12
CA CYS A 32 1.18 -2.56 -1.90
C CYS A 32 0.73 -3.99 -1.61
N VAL A 33 0.50 -4.29 -0.33
CA VAL A 33 0.04 -5.60 0.13
C VAL A 33 -1.21 -5.40 0.98
N ASN A 34 -2.25 -6.19 0.71
CA ASN A 34 -3.40 -6.34 1.58
C ASN A 34 -3.28 -7.68 2.31
N VAL A 35 -3.55 -7.67 3.62
CA VAL A 35 -3.51 -8.88 4.46
C VAL A 35 -4.91 -9.15 4.98
N LEU A 36 -5.39 -10.38 4.78
CA LEU A 36 -6.63 -10.87 5.37
C LEU A 36 -6.27 -11.89 6.45
N VAL A 37 -6.58 -11.58 7.71
CA VAL A 37 -6.33 -12.50 8.83
C VAL A 37 -7.61 -13.28 9.09
N ARG A 38 -7.50 -14.61 9.11
CA ARG A 38 -8.60 -15.53 9.43
C ARG A 38 -8.26 -16.29 10.71
N HIS A 39 -9.19 -16.32 11.65
CA HIS A 39 -9.06 -17.13 12.86
C HIS A 39 -9.34 -18.62 12.54
N GLU A 40 -8.92 -19.53 13.41
CA GLU A 40 -9.01 -20.98 13.18
C GLU A 40 -10.47 -21.48 13.09
N ASP A 41 -11.41 -20.78 13.72
CA ASP A 41 -12.86 -21.04 13.60
C ASP A 41 -13.48 -20.51 12.30
N GLY A 42 -12.70 -19.80 11.49
CA GLY A 42 -13.07 -19.32 10.18
C GLY A 42 -13.53 -17.87 10.10
N GLU A 43 -13.62 -17.14 11.22
CA GLU A 43 -13.91 -15.70 11.25
C GLU A 43 -12.77 -14.86 10.66
N VAL A 44 -13.09 -13.64 10.22
CA VAL A 44 -12.13 -12.72 9.57
C VAL A 44 -11.97 -11.46 10.39
N LEU A 45 -10.72 -11.04 10.63
CA LEU A 45 -10.42 -9.80 11.33
C LEU A 45 -10.63 -8.59 10.40
N PHE A 46 -11.68 -7.81 10.68
CA PHE A 46 -11.87 -6.48 10.12
C PHE A 46 -11.39 -5.42 11.11
N MET A 47 -10.66 -4.43 10.61
CA MET A 47 -10.10 -3.36 11.43
C MET A 47 -10.66 -2.00 11.01
N LYS A 48 -11.25 -1.27 11.96
CA LYS A 48 -11.64 0.11 11.72
C LYS A 48 -10.42 1.03 11.73
N ARG A 49 -10.17 1.72 10.62
CA ARG A 49 -9.06 2.68 10.52
C ARG A 49 -9.28 3.90 11.41
N SER A 50 -8.21 4.43 11.98
CA SER A 50 -8.24 5.73 12.68
C SER A 50 -8.60 6.86 11.72
N SER A 51 -9.40 7.82 12.18
CA SER A 51 -9.79 9.02 11.43
C SER A 51 -8.61 9.93 11.08
N GLN A 52 -7.46 9.77 11.74
CA GLN A 52 -6.24 10.55 11.47
C GLN A 52 -5.42 10.02 10.28
N LYS A 53 -5.83 8.93 9.62
CA LYS A 53 -5.12 8.37 8.46
C LYS A 53 -5.53 9.11 7.18
N GLU A 54 -4.56 9.73 6.51
CA GLU A 54 -4.79 10.62 5.35
C GLU A 54 -5.18 9.91 4.05
N LEU A 55 -4.65 8.71 3.78
CA LEU A 55 -4.88 7.94 2.55
C LEU A 55 -5.69 6.66 2.82
N LEU A 56 -6.59 6.34 1.87
CA LEU A 56 -7.56 5.24 1.90
C LEU A 56 -8.46 5.26 3.16
N SER A 57 -8.92 6.44 3.58
CA SER A 57 -9.84 6.60 4.73
C SER A 57 -11.25 6.03 4.49
N GLN A 58 -11.55 5.52 3.29
CA GLN A 58 -12.87 5.01 2.89
C GLN A 58 -12.88 3.58 2.33
N LEU A 59 -11.77 2.83 2.39
CA LEU A 59 -11.83 1.41 2.07
C LEU A 59 -12.11 0.62 3.35
N LEU A 60 -13.26 -0.06 3.29
CA LEU A 60 -13.99 -0.85 4.30
C LEU A 60 -13.12 -1.52 5.36
#